data_AF-A0A7C7DA67-F1
#
_entry.id   AF-A0A7C7DA67-F1
#
_cell.length_a   1.000
_cell.length_b   1.000
_cell.length_c   1.000
_cell.angle_alpha   90.00
_cell.angle_beta   90.00
_cell.angle_gamma   90.00
#
_symmetry.space_group_name_H-M   'P 1'
#
loop_
_entity.id
_entity.type
_entity.pdbx_description
1 polymer ?
#
loop_
_entity_poly.entity_id
_entity_poly.type
_entity_poly.pdbx_seq_one_letter_code
_entity_poly.pdbx_strand_id
1 'polypeptide(L)'
;MLGLLNDTLSPVDQCGCGDTGFLTSRTLPIALNHGAGKVINVPVYSCGSSMCDEYRIPSAVASRLDELAEEMEAKEVLSIVFSWKTSGEDDTIGYQDSLIQGFIWKFHRRSYEDAQVLFVINGDALVLQSKLDPSEYYILKRLEESKDGIFFSFSKFIEEDEELTYEKYIELEPSFQKELGTVKMEEVEDMLIEEFGEVCD
;
A
#
# COMPACT_ATOMS: atom_id res chain seq x y z
N MET A 1 -14.67 11.50 -27.00
CA MET A 1 -15.54 10.39 -26.55
C MET A 1 -15.13 10.14 -25.10
N LEU A 2 -16.00 10.50 -24.16
CA LEU A 2 -15.75 10.44 -22.72
C LEU A 2 -15.73 8.98 -22.24
N GLY A 3 -14.76 8.64 -21.39
CA GLY A 3 -14.85 7.48 -20.51
C GLY A 3 -13.53 6.76 -20.28
N LEU A 4 -13.19 6.61 -18.99
CA LEU A 4 -12.28 5.62 -18.40
C LEU A 4 -10.81 6.04 -18.22
N LEU A 5 -10.57 6.94 -17.27
CA LEU A 5 -9.38 6.87 -16.41
C LEU A 5 -9.81 7.31 -15.00
N ASN A 6 -10.59 6.44 -14.35
CA ASN A 6 -10.75 6.46 -12.90
C ASN A 6 -10.34 5.07 -12.40
N ASP A 7 -9.17 4.60 -12.86
CA ASP A 7 -8.61 3.29 -12.52
C ASP A 7 -7.97 3.32 -11.13
N THR A 8 -8.74 3.78 -10.16
CA THR A 8 -8.46 3.51 -8.75
C THR A 8 -8.70 2.03 -8.52
N LEU A 9 -7.63 1.28 -8.22
CA LEU A 9 -7.78 -0.10 -7.78
C LEU A 9 -8.62 -0.12 -6.51
N SER A 10 -9.68 -0.92 -6.51
CA SER A 10 -10.42 -1.17 -5.29
C SER A 10 -9.52 -1.93 -4.32
N PRO A 11 -9.52 -1.63 -3.01
CA PRO A 11 -8.78 -2.42 -2.02
C PRO A 11 -9.31 -3.86 -1.91
N VAL A 12 -10.54 -4.10 -2.37
CA VAL A 12 -11.25 -5.37 -2.31
C VAL A 12 -11.99 -5.65 -3.62
N ASP A 13 -11.85 -6.86 -4.17
CA ASP A 13 -12.59 -7.40 -5.32
C ASP A 13 -12.79 -8.92 -5.10
N GLN A 14 -13.15 -9.69 -6.11
CA GLN A 14 -13.20 -11.15 -6.06
C GLN A 14 -11.84 -11.78 -6.41
N CYS A 15 -11.39 -12.76 -5.62
CA CYS A 15 -10.28 -13.65 -5.97
C CYS A 15 -10.64 -14.52 -7.19
N GLY A 16 -9.65 -15.22 -7.76
CA GLY A 16 -9.90 -16.24 -8.79
C GLY A 16 -10.90 -17.33 -8.36
N CYS A 17 -10.98 -17.55 -7.04
CA CYS A 17 -11.80 -18.55 -6.39
C CYS A 17 -13.26 -18.14 -6.15
N GLY A 18 -13.62 -16.88 -6.42
CA GLY A 18 -14.96 -16.32 -6.19
C GLY A 18 -15.22 -15.75 -4.79
N ASP A 19 -14.32 -15.97 -3.82
CA ASP A 19 -14.33 -15.30 -2.51
C ASP A 19 -13.83 -13.85 -2.58
N THR A 20 -13.97 -13.12 -1.47
CA THR A 20 -13.39 -11.80 -1.28
C THR A 20 -11.85 -11.85 -1.38
N GLY A 21 -11.31 -11.19 -2.39
CA GLY A 21 -9.89 -10.99 -2.63
C GLY A 21 -9.45 -9.59 -2.23
N PHE A 22 -8.29 -9.51 -1.59
CA PHE A 22 -7.67 -8.25 -1.15
C PHE A 22 -6.53 -7.90 -2.09
N LEU A 23 -6.35 -6.60 -2.35
CA LEU A 23 -5.25 -6.14 -3.18
C LEU A 23 -3.91 -6.37 -2.46
N THR A 24 -3.01 -7.09 -3.13
CA THR A 24 -1.70 -7.53 -2.64
C THR A 24 -0.68 -7.42 -3.76
N SER A 25 0.58 -7.80 -3.54
CA SER A 25 1.60 -7.84 -4.60
C SER A 25 2.18 -9.24 -4.80
N ARG A 26 2.48 -9.58 -6.06
CA ARG A 26 3.15 -10.85 -6.43
C ARG A 26 4.22 -10.62 -7.50
N THR A 27 5.20 -11.51 -7.56
CA THR A 27 6.09 -11.61 -8.72
C THR A 27 5.43 -12.51 -9.75
N LEU A 28 5.15 -11.97 -10.95
CA LEU A 28 4.51 -12.72 -12.03
C LEU A 28 5.50 -13.01 -13.17
N PRO A 29 5.50 -14.23 -13.73
CA PRO A 29 6.19 -14.48 -14.98
C PRO A 29 5.45 -13.76 -16.12
N ILE A 30 6.21 -13.26 -17.10
CA ILE A 30 5.65 -12.64 -18.30
C ILE A 30 6.31 -13.23 -19.55
N ALA A 31 5.52 -13.42 -20.61
CA ALA A 31 6.03 -13.91 -21.88
C ALA A 31 6.72 -12.78 -22.64
N LEU A 32 7.90 -13.06 -23.18
CA LEU A 32 8.68 -12.16 -24.04
C LEU A 32 8.98 -12.88 -25.36
N ASN A 33 9.26 -12.13 -26.42
CA ASN A 33 9.64 -12.64 -27.75
C ASN A 33 10.88 -13.54 -27.71
N HIS A 34 11.77 -13.34 -26.73
CA HIS A 34 13.00 -14.12 -26.55
C HIS A 34 12.96 -15.10 -25.36
N GLY A 35 11.79 -15.35 -24.76
CA GLY A 35 11.65 -16.32 -23.68
C GLY A 35 10.63 -15.90 -22.62
N ALA A 36 10.99 -16.04 -21.35
CA ALA A 36 10.16 -15.60 -20.24
C ALA A 36 10.94 -14.64 -19.35
N GLY A 37 10.29 -13.54 -18.97
CA GLY A 37 10.77 -12.60 -17.97
C GLY A 37 9.95 -12.71 -16.68
N LYS A 38 10.23 -11.82 -15.73
CA LYS A 38 9.42 -11.65 -14.52
C LYS A 38 9.20 -10.18 -14.20
N VAL A 39 7.98 -9.86 -13.74
CA VAL A 39 7.63 -8.55 -13.19
C VAL A 39 7.46 -8.70 -11.68
N ILE A 40 8.20 -7.90 -10.91
CA ILE A 40 8.22 -7.94 -9.44
C ILE A 40 7.18 -6.93 -8.91
N ASN A 41 6.53 -7.24 -7.78
CA ASN A 41 5.55 -6.37 -7.10
C ASN A 41 4.30 -6.01 -7.92
N VAL A 42 3.80 -6.94 -8.74
CA VAL A 42 2.57 -6.75 -9.51
C VAL A 42 1.34 -6.74 -8.59
N PRO A 43 0.47 -5.71 -8.62
CA PRO A 43 -0.75 -5.68 -7.84
C PRO A 43 -1.74 -6.76 -8.29
N VAL A 44 -2.22 -7.59 -7.37
CA VAL A 44 -3.17 -8.67 -7.62
C VAL A 44 -4.19 -8.80 -6.48
N TYR A 45 -5.40 -9.24 -6.79
CA TYR A 45 -6.37 -9.64 -5.78
C TYR A 45 -6.08 -11.07 -5.33
N SER A 46 -5.64 -11.25 -4.09
CA SER A 46 -5.40 -12.56 -3.47
C SER A 46 -6.49 -12.88 -2.45
N CYS A 47 -6.89 -14.15 -2.34
CA CYS A 47 -7.85 -14.58 -1.33
C CYS A 47 -7.33 -14.31 0.09
N GLY A 48 -8.21 -13.95 1.03
CA GLY A 48 -7.86 -13.82 2.45
C GLY A 48 -7.59 -15.16 3.16
N SER A 49 -7.81 -16.30 2.49
CA SER A 49 -7.53 -17.63 3.02
C SER A 49 -6.09 -18.05 2.70
N SER A 50 -5.33 -18.46 3.73
CA SER A 50 -3.98 -19.03 3.57
C SER A 50 -3.95 -20.36 2.81
N MET A 51 -5.12 -20.97 2.59
CA MET A 51 -5.29 -22.23 1.85
C MET A 51 -5.66 -22.00 0.38
N CYS A 52 -5.76 -20.75 -0.08
CA CYS A 52 -6.14 -20.42 -1.44
C CYS A 52 -5.01 -19.63 -2.13
N ASP A 53 -4.32 -20.27 -3.06
CA ASP A 53 -3.24 -19.66 -3.84
C ASP A 53 -3.72 -18.89 -5.07
N GLU A 54 -5.04 -18.90 -5.33
CA GLU A 54 -5.63 -18.23 -6.48
C GLU A 54 -5.58 -16.70 -6.34
N TYR A 55 -5.27 -16.05 -7.46
CA TYR A 55 -5.23 -14.60 -7.55
C TYR A 55 -5.88 -14.14 -8.85
N ARG A 56 -6.35 -12.89 -8.86
CA ARG A 56 -6.88 -12.22 -10.04
C ARG A 56 -6.08 -10.96 -10.32
N ILE A 57 -5.71 -10.76 -11.58
CA ILE A 57 -5.02 -9.55 -12.02
C ILE A 57 -6.11 -8.50 -12.35
N PRO A 58 -6.07 -7.29 -11.75
CA PRO A 58 -6.96 -6.20 -12.15
C PRO A 58 -6.76 -5.85 -13.63
N SER A 59 -7.81 -5.42 -14.33
CA SER A 59 -7.74 -5.10 -15.76
C SER A 59 -6.71 -4.02 -16.07
N ALA A 60 -6.65 -2.96 -15.25
CA ALA A 60 -5.66 -1.89 -15.40
C ALA A 60 -4.22 -2.40 -15.22
N VAL A 61 -4.00 -3.35 -14.31
CA VAL A 61 -2.68 -3.99 -14.11
C VAL A 61 -2.33 -4.87 -15.30
N ALA A 62 -3.29 -5.63 -15.84
CA ALA A 62 -3.07 -6.48 -17.00
C ALA A 62 -2.62 -5.66 -18.22
N SER A 63 -3.29 -4.55 -18.50
CA SER A 63 -2.87 -3.62 -19.57
C SER A 63 -1.46 -3.08 -19.34
N ARG A 64 -1.10 -2.75 -18.10
CA ARG A 64 0.25 -2.26 -17.79
C ARG A 64 1.33 -3.35 -17.90
N LEU A 65 1.01 -4.60 -17.61
CA LEU A 65 1.95 -5.71 -17.79
C LEU A 65 2.33 -5.89 -19.26
N ASP A 66 1.39 -5.72 -20.18
CA ASP A 66 1.68 -5.78 -21.62
C ASP A 66 2.67 -4.69 -22.04
N GLU A 67 2.48 -3.46 -21.56
CA GLU A 67 3.42 -2.35 -21.80
C GLU A 67 4.80 -2.62 -21.18
N LEU A 68 4.83 -3.19 -19.97
CA LEU A 68 6.09 -3.56 -19.31
C LEU A 68 6.83 -4.66 -20.08
N ALA A 69 6.13 -5.61 -20.71
CA ALA A 69 6.76 -6.60 -21.57
C ALA A 69 7.45 -5.94 -22.77
N GLU A 70 6.80 -4.99 -23.43
CA GLU A 70 7.38 -4.22 -24.53
C GLU A 70 8.62 -3.41 -24.07
N GLU A 71 8.53 -2.76 -22.90
CA GLU A 71 9.67 -2.04 -22.30
C GLU A 71 10.84 -2.99 -21.98
N MET A 72 10.56 -4.18 -21.45
CA MET A 72 11.56 -5.20 -21.14
C MET A 72 12.27 -5.69 -22.40
N GLU A 73 11.54 -5.86 -23.50
CA GLU A 73 12.12 -6.23 -24.79
C GLU A 73 12.97 -5.11 -25.38
N ALA A 74 12.48 -3.88 -25.36
CA ALA A 74 13.23 -2.72 -25.86
C ALA A 74 14.54 -2.49 -25.08
N LYS A 75 14.55 -2.81 -23.79
CA LYS A 75 15.72 -2.68 -22.90
C LYS A 75 16.56 -3.95 -22.78
N GLU A 76 16.16 -5.05 -23.42
CA GLU A 76 16.79 -6.37 -23.32
C GLU A 76 16.97 -6.88 -21.88
N VAL A 77 15.97 -6.64 -21.00
CA VAL A 77 15.98 -7.07 -19.60
C VAL A 77 14.99 -8.21 -19.34
N LEU A 78 15.35 -9.14 -18.46
CA LEU A 78 14.52 -10.30 -18.08
C LEU A 78 13.73 -10.08 -16.78
N SER A 79 13.90 -8.93 -16.14
CA SER A 79 13.33 -8.60 -14.83
C SER A 79 13.04 -7.10 -14.76
N ILE A 80 11.83 -6.73 -14.36
CA ILE A 80 11.46 -5.34 -14.07
C ILE A 80 10.54 -5.26 -12.84
N VAL A 81 10.55 -4.14 -12.13
CA VAL A 81 9.58 -3.88 -11.05
C VAL A 81 8.34 -3.26 -11.65
N PHE A 82 7.16 -3.67 -11.21
CA PHE A 82 5.90 -3.08 -11.65
C PHE A 82 5.87 -1.59 -11.30
N SER A 83 5.66 -0.75 -12.32
CA SER A 83 5.47 0.69 -12.19
C SER A 83 4.26 1.12 -13.00
N TRP A 84 3.52 2.12 -12.53
CA TRP A 84 2.43 2.73 -13.30
C TRP A 84 2.91 3.77 -14.32
N LYS A 85 4.15 4.24 -14.20
CA LYS A 85 4.77 5.18 -15.13
C LYS A 85 5.69 4.45 -16.10
N THR A 86 5.66 4.85 -17.36
CA THR A 86 6.67 4.49 -18.36
C THR A 86 8.02 5.00 -17.88
N SER A 87 9.03 4.13 -17.97
CA SER A 87 10.35 4.34 -17.38
C SER A 87 11.16 5.42 -18.11
N GLY A 88 10.83 6.68 -17.81
CA GLY A 88 11.52 7.91 -18.24
C GLY A 88 11.87 8.88 -17.11
N GLU A 89 11.51 8.57 -15.85
CA GLU A 89 11.86 9.38 -14.67
C GLU A 89 12.55 8.48 -13.63
N ASP A 90 13.84 8.75 -13.40
CA ASP A 90 14.75 8.28 -12.34
C ASP A 90 14.42 6.95 -11.60
N ASP A 91 15.14 5.88 -11.95
CA ASP A 91 15.00 4.52 -11.39
C ASP A 91 15.22 4.45 -9.85
N THR A 92 15.79 5.48 -9.22
CA THR A 92 15.93 5.57 -7.76
C THR A 92 14.61 5.80 -7.02
N ILE A 93 13.66 6.50 -7.66
CA ILE A 93 12.35 6.83 -7.05
C ILE A 93 11.48 5.57 -6.95
N GLY A 94 11.52 4.70 -7.97
CA GLY A 94 10.74 3.46 -8.00
C GLY A 94 11.14 2.41 -6.95
N TYR A 95 12.42 2.32 -6.60
CA TYR A 95 12.88 1.39 -5.56
C TYR A 95 12.49 1.86 -4.15
N GLN A 96 12.65 3.16 -3.84
CA GLN A 96 12.24 3.72 -2.56
C GLN A 96 10.72 3.64 -2.37
N ASP A 97 9.94 3.96 -3.40
CA ASP A 97 8.48 3.81 -3.35
C ASP A 97 8.05 2.35 -3.12
N SER A 98 8.72 1.38 -3.77
CA SER A 98 8.45 -0.04 -3.55
C SER A 98 8.78 -0.49 -2.12
N LEU A 99 9.89 0.00 -1.56
CA LEU A 99 10.26 -0.28 -0.18
C LEU A 99 9.26 0.32 0.82
N ILE A 100 8.78 1.53 0.56
CA ILE A 100 7.82 2.22 1.43
C ILE A 100 6.45 1.54 1.34
N GLN A 101 6.01 1.16 0.15
CA GLN A 101 4.78 0.39 -0.03
C GLN A 101 4.84 -0.94 0.75
N GLY A 102 5.93 -1.70 0.60
CA GLY A 102 6.11 -2.95 1.35
C GLY A 102 6.19 -2.73 2.87
N PHE A 103 6.82 -1.64 3.28
CA PHE A 103 6.94 -1.28 4.69
C PHE A 103 5.61 -0.91 5.33
N ILE A 104 4.80 -0.03 4.73
CA ILE A 104 3.49 0.31 5.30
C ILE A 104 2.56 -0.91 5.25
N TRP A 105 2.63 -1.71 4.18
CA TRP A 105 1.81 -2.91 4.05
C TRP A 105 2.04 -3.95 5.16
N LYS A 106 3.26 -4.02 5.74
CA LYS A 106 3.55 -4.95 6.83
C LYS A 106 2.68 -4.74 8.08
N PHE A 107 2.06 -3.57 8.21
CA PHE A 107 1.17 -3.23 9.31
C PHE A 107 -0.31 -3.53 9.03
N HIS A 108 -0.65 -4.06 7.85
CA HIS A 108 -2.02 -4.37 7.50
C HIS A 108 -2.67 -5.30 8.53
N ARG A 109 -3.84 -4.88 9.07
CA ARG A 109 -4.59 -5.59 10.13
C ARG A 109 -3.81 -5.84 11.42
N ARG A 110 -2.71 -5.12 11.65
CA ARG A 110 -1.94 -5.28 12.89
C ARG A 110 -2.74 -4.75 14.08
N SER A 111 -2.71 -5.52 15.18
CA SER A 111 -3.26 -5.11 16.46
C SER A 111 -2.13 -4.91 17.47
N TYR A 112 -2.27 -3.88 18.30
CA TYR A 112 -1.43 -3.62 19.47
C TYR A 112 -2.29 -3.74 20.73
N GLU A 113 -1.71 -3.66 21.92
CA GLU A 113 -2.47 -3.69 23.17
C GLU A 113 -3.54 -2.58 23.21
N ASP A 114 -3.16 -1.35 22.83
CA ASP A 114 -3.97 -0.16 22.98
C ASP A 114 -4.50 0.43 21.66
N ALA A 115 -4.14 -0.13 20.50
CA ALA A 115 -4.63 0.33 19.20
C ALA A 115 -4.76 -0.79 18.16
N GLN A 116 -5.48 -0.53 17.08
CA GLN A 116 -5.60 -1.42 15.93
C GLN A 116 -5.44 -0.65 14.62
N VAL A 117 -4.77 -1.24 13.64
CA VAL A 117 -4.69 -0.70 12.29
C VAL A 117 -6.03 -0.91 11.59
N LEU A 118 -6.70 0.18 11.22
CA LEU A 118 -7.97 0.14 10.49
C LEU A 118 -7.76 -0.06 9.00
N PHE A 119 -6.91 0.76 8.40
CA PHE A 119 -6.54 0.63 6.99
C PHE A 119 -5.16 1.20 6.70
N VAL A 120 -4.60 0.70 5.60
CA VAL A 120 -3.31 1.11 5.05
C VAL A 120 -3.57 1.76 3.70
N ILE A 121 -3.04 2.96 3.51
CA ILE A 121 -2.97 3.64 2.22
C ILE A 121 -1.57 3.35 1.65
N ASN A 122 -1.53 2.50 0.63
CA ASN A 122 -0.28 1.95 0.12
C ASN A 122 0.70 3.04 -0.33
N GLY A 123 1.88 3.05 0.30
CA GLY A 123 2.95 3.99 -0.01
C GLY A 123 2.77 5.39 0.59
N ASP A 124 1.69 5.62 1.35
CA ASP A 124 1.31 6.93 1.88
C ASP A 124 1.10 6.92 3.39
N ALA A 125 0.07 6.24 3.90
CA ALA A 125 -0.34 6.37 5.30
C ALA A 125 -0.78 5.06 5.98
N LEU A 126 -0.57 5.01 7.29
CA LEU A 126 -1.15 4.04 8.20
C LEU A 126 -2.20 4.73 9.07
N VAL A 127 -3.41 4.20 9.17
CA VAL A 127 -4.46 4.71 10.05
C VAL A 127 -4.77 3.71 11.14
N LEU A 128 -4.66 4.14 12.40
CA LEU A 128 -4.94 3.34 13.57
C LEU A 128 -6.10 3.95 14.37
N GLN A 129 -6.84 3.10 15.05
CA GLN A 129 -7.86 3.47 16.03
C GLN A 129 -7.44 3.00 17.41
N SER A 130 -7.60 3.87 18.41
CA SER A 130 -7.39 3.50 19.80
C SER A 130 -8.43 2.48 20.27
N LYS A 131 -7.98 1.47 21.02
CA LYS A 131 -8.83 0.52 21.74
C LYS A 131 -9.28 1.07 23.09
N LEU A 132 -8.58 2.07 23.61
CA LEU A 132 -8.92 2.76 24.86
C LEU A 132 -10.02 3.79 24.65
N ASP A 133 -10.01 4.49 23.52
CA ASP A 133 -11.01 5.46 23.10
C ASP A 133 -11.35 5.28 21.61
N PRO A 134 -12.50 4.67 21.26
CA PRO A 134 -12.88 4.42 19.87
C PRO A 134 -13.04 5.69 19.00
N SER A 135 -13.15 6.87 19.63
CA SER A 135 -13.22 8.15 18.92
C SER A 135 -11.84 8.71 18.58
N GLU A 136 -10.76 8.13 19.12
CA GLU A 136 -9.39 8.58 18.91
C GLU A 136 -8.68 7.77 17.81
N TYR A 137 -8.15 8.51 16.84
CA TYR A 137 -7.49 7.95 15.67
C TYR A 137 -6.09 8.53 15.53
N TYR A 138 -5.20 7.71 14.96
CA TYR A 138 -3.80 8.05 14.74
C TYR A 138 -3.43 7.82 13.29
N ILE A 139 -2.58 8.70 12.76
CA ILE A 139 -2.11 8.64 11.38
C ILE A 139 -0.59 8.66 11.40
N LEU A 140 0.01 7.71 10.69
CA LEU A 140 1.42 7.76 10.32
C LEU A 140 1.50 8.01 8.81
N LYS A 141 1.73 9.26 8.42
CA LYS A 141 1.72 9.71 7.02
C LYS A 141 3.14 9.96 6.52
N ARG A 142 3.49 9.42 5.36
CA ARG A 142 4.76 9.67 4.70
C ARG A 142 4.93 11.16 4.42
N LEU A 143 6.10 11.69 4.74
CA LEU A 143 6.50 13.04 4.35
C LEU A 143 7.12 13.03 2.94
N GLU A 144 7.04 14.18 2.25
CA GLU A 144 7.72 14.36 0.96
C GLU A 144 9.22 14.09 1.06
N GLU A 145 9.82 13.65 -0.05
CA GLU A 145 11.17 13.08 -0.10
C GLU A 145 12.23 13.98 0.56
N SER A 146 12.97 13.40 1.51
CA SER A 146 14.17 14.00 2.09
C SER A 146 15.41 13.27 1.63
N LYS A 147 16.50 14.00 1.37
CA LYS A 147 17.81 13.41 1.08
C LYS A 147 18.38 12.62 2.26
N ASP A 148 17.84 12.83 3.46
CA ASP A 148 18.31 12.24 4.72
C ASP A 148 17.59 10.94 5.09
N GLY A 149 16.63 10.47 4.26
CA GLY A 149 15.90 9.22 4.48
C GLY A 149 14.38 9.37 4.32
N ILE A 150 13.67 8.31 4.70
CA ILE A 150 12.20 8.25 4.65
C ILE A 150 11.67 8.60 6.03
N PHE A 151 10.80 9.61 6.09
CA PHE A 151 10.21 10.11 7.31
C PHE A 151 8.69 10.02 7.26
N PHE A 152 8.11 9.88 8.44
CA PHE A 152 6.67 9.85 8.65
C PHE A 152 6.28 10.92 9.67
N SER A 153 5.22 11.66 9.38
CA SER A 153 4.51 12.45 10.38
C SER A 153 3.58 11.53 11.16
N PHE A 154 3.68 11.56 12.48
CA PHE A 154 2.77 10.90 13.39
C PHE A 154 1.82 11.94 13.98
N SER A 155 0.52 11.79 13.74
CA SER A 155 -0.51 12.70 14.20
C SER A 155 -1.70 11.95 14.79
N LYS A 156 -2.53 12.67 15.54
CA LYS A 156 -3.80 12.15 16.04
C LYS A 156 -4.96 13.10 15.82
N PHE A 157 -6.16 12.55 15.73
CA PHE A 157 -7.40 13.31 15.61
C PHE A 157 -8.55 12.58 16.31
N ILE A 158 -9.63 13.31 16.59
CA ILE A 158 -10.85 12.77 17.20
C ILE A 158 -11.98 12.81 16.16
N GLU A 159 -12.73 11.72 16.07
CA GLU A 159 -13.91 11.60 15.23
C GLU A 159 -15.03 10.92 16.03
N GLU A 160 -16.17 11.60 16.16
CA GLU A 160 -17.27 11.20 17.05
C GLU A 160 -18.22 10.17 16.42
N ASP A 161 -18.22 10.00 15.09
CA ASP A 161 -19.03 8.95 14.46
C ASP A 161 -18.43 7.55 14.66
N GLU A 162 -19.31 6.54 14.73
CA GLU A 162 -19.00 5.18 15.18
C GLU A 162 -18.02 4.41 14.27
N GLU A 163 -17.85 4.78 13.00
CA GLU A 163 -16.94 4.08 12.07
C GLU A 163 -16.22 5.06 11.12
N LEU A 164 -14.88 5.09 11.20
CA LEU A 164 -14.04 5.79 10.23
C LEU A 164 -13.85 4.93 8.96
N THR A 165 -14.55 5.29 7.88
CA THR A 165 -14.32 4.70 6.55
C THR A 165 -13.19 5.40 5.81
N TYR A 166 -12.69 4.77 4.74
CA TYR A 166 -11.67 5.34 3.87
C TYR A 166 -12.16 6.64 3.19
N GLU A 167 -13.40 6.65 2.70
CA GLU A 167 -14.00 7.81 2.06
C GLU A 167 -14.10 8.98 3.04
N LYS A 168 -14.49 8.69 4.29
CA LYS A 168 -14.57 9.68 5.35
C LYS A 168 -13.18 10.22 5.73
N TYR A 169 -12.17 9.36 5.80
CA TYR A 169 -10.79 9.78 6.02
C TYR A 169 -10.31 10.79 4.97
N ILE A 170 -10.59 10.55 3.68
CA ILE A 170 -10.22 11.49 2.60
C ILE A 170 -10.90 12.85 2.79
N GLU A 171 -12.17 12.86 3.18
CA GLU A 171 -12.91 14.10 3.42
C GLU A 171 -12.40 14.88 4.65
N LEU A 172 -11.93 14.16 5.67
CA LEU A 172 -11.35 14.70 6.89
C LEU A 172 -9.91 15.19 6.73
N GLU A 173 -9.24 14.89 5.61
CA GLU A 173 -7.81 15.16 5.41
C GLU A 173 -7.51 16.64 5.03
N PRO A 174 -8.13 17.61 5.72
CA PRO A 174 -7.33 18.64 6.39
C PRO A 174 -7.85 19.10 7.77
N SER A 175 -8.88 18.45 8.35
CA SER A 175 -9.48 18.86 9.63
C SER A 175 -8.66 18.42 10.86
N PHE A 176 -8.38 19.38 11.76
CA PHE A 176 -7.89 19.23 13.14
C PHE A 176 -7.09 17.95 13.47
N GLN A 177 -5.89 17.83 12.91
CA GLN A 177 -4.89 16.86 13.37
C GLN A 177 -3.93 17.54 14.36
N LYS A 178 -3.65 16.86 15.47
CA LYS A 178 -2.56 17.22 16.38
C LYS A 178 -1.35 16.38 16.03
N GLU A 179 -0.31 17.02 15.50
CA GLU A 179 0.99 16.38 15.29
C GLU A 179 1.60 15.97 16.64
N LEU A 180 2.05 14.72 16.71
CA LEU A 180 2.73 14.12 17.86
C LEU A 180 4.24 14.10 17.64
N GLY A 181 4.67 13.92 16.39
CA GLY A 181 6.08 14.03 16.02
C GLY A 181 6.39 13.59 14.59
N THR A 182 7.68 13.55 14.29
CA THR A 182 8.21 13.01 13.04
C THR A 182 9.12 11.82 13.37
N VAL A 183 8.97 10.72 12.64
CA VAL A 183 9.63 9.44 12.91
C VAL A 183 10.31 8.94 11.65
N LYS A 184 11.54 8.41 11.77
CA LYS A 184 12.21 7.76 10.65
C LYS A 184 11.64 6.38 10.39
N MET A 185 11.64 5.94 9.14
CA MET A 185 11.15 4.61 8.74
C MET A 185 11.71 3.47 9.60
N GLU A 186 13.01 3.50 9.95
CA GLU A 186 13.64 2.49 10.81
C GLU A 186 13.13 2.48 12.27
N GLU A 187 12.58 3.60 12.76
CA GLU A 187 12.16 3.79 14.17
C GLU A 187 10.65 3.60 14.36
N VAL A 188 9.88 3.51 13.28
CA VAL A 188 8.41 3.44 13.33
C VAL A 188 7.91 2.23 14.12
N GLU A 189 8.53 1.06 13.97
CA GLU A 189 8.04 -0.15 14.67
C GLU A 189 8.25 -0.04 16.17
N ASP A 190 9.42 0.44 16.60
CA ASP A 190 9.71 0.70 18.01
C ASP A 190 8.78 1.77 18.58
N MET A 191 8.55 2.87 17.84
CA MET A 191 7.64 3.94 18.25
C MET A 191 6.21 3.44 18.43
N LEU A 192 5.69 2.61 17.50
CA LEU A 192 4.34 2.07 17.61
C LEU A 192 4.20 1.12 18.81
N ILE A 193 5.24 0.35 19.14
CA ILE A 193 5.26 -0.51 20.35
C ILE A 193 5.34 0.33 21.62
N GLU A 194 6.15 1.38 21.64
CA GLU A 194 6.25 2.30 22.78
C GLU A 194 4.94 3.05 23.05
N GLU A 195 4.22 3.44 22.00
CA GLU A 195 2.96 4.19 22.11
C GLU A 195 1.74 3.30 22.39
N PHE A 196 1.66 2.12 21.77
CA PHE A 196 0.45 1.29 21.79
C PHE A 196 0.62 -0.08 22.46
N GLY A 197 1.81 -0.39 22.99
CA GLY A 197 2.12 -1.67 23.60
C GLY A 197 2.47 -2.78 22.59
N GLU A 198 2.61 -4.00 23.10
CA GLU A 198 3.03 -5.16 22.30
C GLU A 198 2.02 -5.54 21.22
N VAL A 199 2.50 -6.20 20.17
CA VAL A 199 1.65 -6.69 19.07
C VAL A 199 0.79 -7.85 19.55
N CYS A 200 -0.51 -7.72 19.41
CA CYS A 200 -1.51 -8.73 19.76
C CYS A 200 -2.07 -9.39 18.49
N ASP A 201 -2.21 -10.73 18.51
CA ASP A 201 -2.84 -11.52 17.43
C ASP A 201 -4.36 -11.33 17.37
#